data_AF-A0A524KKP9-F1
#
_entry.id   AF-A0A524KKP9-F1
#
_cell.length_a   1.000
_cell.length_b   1.000
_cell.length_c   1.000
_cell.angle_alpha   90.00
_cell.angle_beta   90.00
_cell.angle_gamma   90.00
#
_symmetry.space_group_name_H-M   'P 1'
#
loop_
_entity.id
_entity.type
_entity.pdbx_description
1 polymer ?
#
loop_
_entity_poly.entity_id
_entity_poly.type
_entity_poly.pdbx_seq_one_letter_code
_entity_poly.pdbx_strand_id
1 'polypeptide(L)'
;MSKPAESNLPDQPDAWTWPEERWRPIVEKIRAGRSLKPKSWPGGASCAVTLSFDSDHETQVLRWGQSSPGKLSQGEYGSRVGVHRILDLLAKYNAPSTFFVPAVVAMLHPEEQRRVVAEGHEIGIHSWIHELNSALPPENERDLQMRAADKLEQISGQRPVGIRTPSWDFSQHTLSITREMGLIYDSSLMADDDPYEILENGEASGVVELPVEWIRDDAPYWAMDRFSGLRPYTPPSGVLEVFMREFDGAYQEDGLFLLTMHPHFIGHRSRIQILEELIQYMRSHAGVW
;
A
#
# COMPACT_ATOMS: atom_id res chain seq x y z
N MET A 1 -31.41 -29.60 21.21
CA MET A 1 -29.99 -29.92 20.96
C MET A 1 -29.53 -29.04 19.81
N SER A 2 -28.81 -27.97 20.12
CA SER A 2 -28.25 -27.04 19.14
C SER A 2 -27.12 -27.74 18.38
N LYS A 3 -27.14 -27.67 17.05
CA LYS A 3 -26.00 -28.05 16.21
C LYS A 3 -24.79 -27.19 16.62
N PRO A 4 -23.57 -27.75 16.70
CA PRO A 4 -22.38 -26.94 16.86
C PRO A 4 -22.22 -26.03 15.63
N ALA A 5 -21.71 -24.82 15.87
CA ALA A 5 -21.41 -23.87 14.82
C ALA A 5 -20.45 -24.50 13.80
N GLU A 6 -20.86 -24.55 12.54
CA GLU A 6 -19.99 -24.88 11.41
C GLU A 6 -18.83 -23.88 11.40
N SER A 7 -17.59 -24.38 11.38
CA SER A 7 -16.40 -23.54 11.28
C SER A 7 -16.44 -22.77 9.97
N ASN A 8 -16.44 -21.44 10.04
CA ASN A 8 -16.35 -20.53 8.88
C ASN A 8 -14.96 -20.56 8.18
N LEU A 9 -14.21 -21.66 8.29
CA LEU A 9 -12.98 -21.83 7.51
C LEU A 9 -13.41 -22.24 6.09
N PRO A 10 -12.97 -21.55 5.03
CA PRO A 10 -13.18 -22.03 3.65
C PRO A 10 -12.62 -23.45 3.54
N ASP A 11 -13.17 -24.30 2.66
CA ASP A 11 -12.69 -25.65 2.39
C ASP A 11 -11.15 -25.64 2.32
N GLN A 12 -10.48 -25.99 3.42
CA GLN A 12 -9.03 -26.04 3.47
C GLN A 12 -8.67 -27.45 3.01
N PRO A 13 -8.20 -27.65 1.77
CA PRO A 13 -7.75 -28.96 1.33
C PRO A 13 -6.61 -29.41 2.24
N ASP A 14 -6.86 -30.35 3.14
CA ASP A 14 -5.98 -30.90 4.19
C ASP A 14 -4.50 -30.51 4.05
N ALA A 15 -4.14 -29.26 4.35
CA ALA A 15 -2.82 -28.73 3.97
C ALA A 15 -1.69 -29.46 4.70
N TRP A 16 -1.99 -29.99 5.89
CA TRP A 16 -1.12 -30.86 6.67
C TRP A 16 -0.78 -32.20 5.99
N THR A 17 -1.47 -32.56 4.90
CA THR A 17 -1.18 -33.77 4.10
C THR A 17 -0.31 -33.49 2.88
N TRP A 18 0.00 -32.22 2.59
CA TRP A 18 0.73 -31.87 1.39
C TRP A 18 2.16 -32.40 1.46
N PRO A 19 2.61 -33.18 0.45
CA PRO A 19 3.99 -33.63 0.40
C PRO A 19 4.92 -32.46 0.03
N GLU A 20 6.21 -32.64 0.26
CA GLU A 20 7.24 -31.63 -0.01
C GLU A 20 7.22 -31.13 -1.45
N GLU A 21 7.03 -32.04 -2.40
CA GLU A 21 6.96 -31.75 -3.83
C GLU A 21 5.79 -30.84 -4.21
N ARG A 22 4.78 -30.71 -3.32
CA ARG A 22 3.67 -29.78 -3.49
C ARG A 22 3.95 -28.42 -2.86
N TRP A 23 4.37 -28.36 -1.59
CA TRP A 23 4.48 -27.07 -0.89
C TRP A 23 5.78 -26.34 -1.23
N ARG A 24 6.88 -27.06 -1.50
CA ARG A 24 8.19 -26.44 -1.76
C ARG A 24 8.18 -25.54 -3.00
N PRO A 25 7.67 -25.96 -4.17
CA PRO A 25 7.61 -25.07 -5.34
C PRO A 25 6.71 -23.85 -5.13
N ILE A 26 5.65 -23.96 -4.32
CA ILE A 26 4.77 -22.83 -4.00
C ILE A 26 5.55 -21.76 -3.21
N VAL A 27 6.30 -22.20 -2.19
CA VAL A 27 7.12 -21.31 -1.38
C VAL A 27 8.29 -20.73 -2.18
N GLU A 28 8.94 -21.53 -3.03
CA GLU A 28 10.11 -21.11 -3.80
C GLU A 28 9.78 -20.19 -4.98
N LYS A 29 8.50 -20.15 -5.40
CA LYS A 29 8.04 -19.33 -6.52
C LYS A 29 8.36 -17.84 -6.33
N ILE A 30 8.08 -17.27 -5.16
CA ILE A 30 8.41 -15.88 -4.80
C ILE A 30 9.06 -15.87 -3.42
N ARG A 31 10.27 -15.29 -3.30
CA ARG A 31 11.02 -15.22 -2.05
C ARG A 31 11.72 -13.87 -1.89
N ALA A 32 11.96 -13.47 -0.65
CA ALA A 32 12.93 -12.42 -0.37
C ALA A 32 14.34 -12.89 -0.75
N GLY A 33 15.05 -12.04 -1.47
CA GLY A 33 16.44 -12.23 -1.84
C GLY A 33 17.38 -11.52 -0.88
N ARG A 34 18.43 -10.90 -1.43
CA ARG A 34 19.37 -10.12 -0.63
C ARG A 34 18.71 -8.83 -0.13
N SER A 35 19.11 -8.41 1.06
CA SER A 35 18.84 -7.04 1.52
C SER A 35 19.52 -6.03 0.58
N LEU A 36 18.79 -4.95 0.33
CA LEU A 36 19.21 -3.78 -0.42
C LEU A 36 19.31 -2.54 0.48
N LYS A 37 19.23 -2.69 1.82
CA LYS A 37 19.53 -1.61 2.76
C LYS A 37 20.91 -1.02 2.45
N PRO A 38 21.01 0.28 2.15
CA PRO A 38 22.31 0.90 1.94
C PRO A 38 23.06 1.03 3.28
N LYS A 39 24.38 1.17 3.23
CA LYS A 39 25.18 1.46 4.43
C LYS A 39 24.87 2.82 5.07
N SER A 40 24.30 3.73 4.27
CA SER A 40 23.88 5.07 4.66
C SER A 40 22.86 5.54 3.63
N TRP A 41 21.81 6.20 4.08
CA TRP A 41 20.81 6.81 3.21
C TRP A 41 21.36 8.11 2.59
N PRO A 42 20.69 8.68 1.56
CA PRO A 42 21.11 9.90 0.91
C PRO A 42 21.48 11.03 1.89
N GLY A 43 22.52 11.78 1.56
CA GLY A 43 23.03 12.85 2.44
C GLY A 43 23.73 12.36 3.71
N GLY A 44 23.96 11.04 3.86
CA GLY A 44 24.54 10.46 5.07
C GLY A 44 23.54 10.25 6.20
N ALA A 45 22.25 10.25 5.88
CA ALA A 45 21.18 9.93 6.82
C ALA A 45 21.30 8.48 7.34
N SER A 46 20.89 8.29 8.59
CA SER A 46 20.80 7.00 9.26
C SER A 46 19.45 6.33 9.00
N CYS A 47 18.37 7.07 8.83
CA CYS A 47 17.04 6.50 8.60
C CYS A 47 16.36 7.15 7.39
N ALA A 48 15.60 6.38 6.63
CA ALA A 48 14.76 6.87 5.53
C ALA A 48 13.28 6.80 5.91
N VAL A 49 12.52 7.85 5.64
CA VAL A 49 11.06 7.87 5.85
C VAL A 49 10.33 7.91 4.53
N THR A 50 9.40 6.98 4.34
CA THR A 50 8.47 6.96 3.20
C THR A 50 7.04 7.12 3.70
N LEU A 51 6.46 8.29 3.45
CA LEU A 51 5.03 8.53 3.62
C LEU A 51 4.33 8.16 2.31
N SER A 52 3.40 7.21 2.38
CA SER A 52 2.65 6.75 1.20
C SER A 52 1.14 6.71 1.45
N PHE A 53 0.39 6.90 0.37
CA PHE A 53 -1.07 7.00 0.42
C PHE A 53 -1.74 6.10 -0.62
N ASP A 54 -2.54 5.14 -0.18
CA ASP A 54 -3.38 4.31 -1.04
C ASP A 54 -4.70 5.08 -1.25
N SER A 55 -4.81 5.69 -2.43
CA SER A 55 -5.86 6.67 -2.77
C SER A 55 -7.02 5.99 -3.48
N ASP A 56 -7.72 5.13 -2.75
CA ASP A 56 -8.74 4.25 -3.34
C ASP A 56 -10.09 4.91 -3.57
N HIS A 57 -10.41 5.92 -2.76
CA HIS A 57 -11.69 6.63 -2.78
C HIS A 57 -12.89 5.70 -3.03
N GLU A 58 -13.59 5.85 -4.16
CA GLU A 58 -14.79 5.07 -4.50
C GLU A 58 -14.50 3.59 -4.84
N THR A 59 -13.28 3.22 -5.21
CA THR A 59 -12.98 1.86 -5.69
C THR A 59 -13.01 0.80 -4.59
N GLN A 60 -12.92 1.20 -3.31
CA GLN A 60 -13.19 0.32 -2.16
C GLN A 60 -14.58 -0.34 -2.24
N VAL A 61 -15.53 0.33 -2.87
CA VAL A 61 -16.90 -0.16 -3.07
C VAL A 61 -17.04 -0.80 -4.46
N LEU A 62 -16.51 -0.14 -5.49
CA LEU A 62 -16.65 -0.59 -6.87
C LEU A 62 -15.96 -1.93 -7.14
N ARG A 63 -14.82 -2.23 -6.48
CA ARG A 63 -14.10 -3.50 -6.60
C ARG A 63 -14.96 -4.74 -6.36
N TRP A 64 -16.01 -4.59 -5.55
CA TRP A 64 -16.95 -5.66 -5.20
C TRP A 64 -18.21 -5.67 -6.07
N GLY A 65 -18.24 -4.88 -7.16
CA GLY A 65 -19.44 -4.70 -7.98
C GLY A 65 -20.58 -3.99 -7.24
N GLN A 66 -20.28 -3.29 -6.13
CA GLN A 66 -21.28 -2.59 -5.34
C GLN A 66 -21.42 -1.14 -5.83
N SER A 67 -22.63 -0.59 -5.72
CA SER A 67 -22.96 0.75 -6.22
C SER A 67 -23.76 1.58 -5.21
N SER A 68 -23.66 1.27 -3.91
CA SER A 68 -24.41 1.96 -2.87
C SER A 68 -23.93 3.41 -2.72
N PRO A 69 -24.77 4.44 -2.96
CA PRO A 69 -24.34 5.83 -2.84
C PRO A 69 -23.80 6.17 -1.44
N GLY A 70 -24.38 5.58 -0.39
CA GLY A 70 -23.92 5.82 0.98
C GLY A 70 -22.59 5.15 1.34
N LYS A 71 -22.17 4.10 0.61
CA LYS A 71 -20.81 3.57 0.72
C LYS A 71 -19.85 4.37 -0.15
N LEU A 72 -20.23 4.67 -1.41
CA LEU A 72 -19.42 5.48 -2.33
C LEU A 72 -19.09 6.84 -1.74
N SER A 73 -20.03 7.47 -1.02
CA SER A 73 -19.80 8.76 -0.34
C SER A 73 -18.71 8.72 0.74
N GLN A 74 -18.35 7.53 1.27
CA GLN A 74 -17.20 7.40 2.18
C GLN A 74 -15.89 7.54 1.40
N GLY A 75 -15.83 6.94 0.21
CA GLY A 75 -14.74 7.15 -0.74
C GLY A 75 -14.64 8.60 -1.20
N GLU A 76 -15.77 9.24 -1.52
CA GLU A 76 -15.81 10.67 -1.90
C GLU A 76 -15.25 11.58 -0.80
N TYR A 77 -15.27 11.19 0.47
CA TYR A 77 -14.62 11.96 1.53
C TYR A 77 -13.11 12.06 1.30
N GLY A 78 -12.49 10.96 0.85
CA GLY A 78 -11.07 10.89 0.50
C GLY A 78 -10.71 11.93 -0.54
N SER A 79 -11.39 11.93 -1.69
CA SER A 79 -11.12 12.86 -2.81
C SER A 79 -11.55 14.30 -2.50
N ARG A 80 -12.71 14.50 -1.87
CA ARG A 80 -13.26 15.84 -1.61
C ARG A 80 -12.61 16.59 -0.46
N VAL A 81 -12.06 15.87 0.53
CA VAL A 81 -11.62 16.46 1.80
C VAL A 81 -10.28 15.92 2.27
N GLY A 82 -10.12 14.59 2.28
CA GLY A 82 -8.96 13.92 2.85
C GLY A 82 -7.66 14.30 2.14
N VAL A 83 -7.61 14.10 0.82
CA VAL A 83 -6.43 14.35 -0.01
C VAL A 83 -5.97 15.80 0.07
N HIS A 84 -6.90 16.76 0.09
CA HIS A 84 -6.55 18.18 0.19
C HIS A 84 -5.87 18.51 1.52
N ARG A 85 -6.38 17.98 2.64
CA ARG A 85 -5.74 18.20 3.95
C ARG A 85 -4.36 17.56 4.02
N ILE A 86 -4.21 16.39 3.41
CA ILE A 86 -2.93 15.68 3.34
C ILE A 86 -1.93 16.50 2.53
N LEU A 87 -2.27 16.90 1.31
CA LEU A 87 -1.40 17.71 0.44
C LEU A 87 -1.01 19.04 1.10
N ASP A 88 -1.96 19.75 1.70
CA ASP A 88 -1.66 21.01 2.40
C ASP A 88 -0.68 20.81 3.58
N LEU A 89 -0.78 19.66 4.27
CA LEU A 89 0.12 19.31 5.37
C LEU A 89 1.51 18.87 4.86
N LEU A 90 1.56 18.06 3.81
CA LEU A 90 2.82 17.65 3.18
C LEU A 90 3.58 18.87 2.65
N ALA A 91 2.88 19.80 1.99
CA ALA A 91 3.43 21.07 1.52
C ALA A 91 3.96 21.93 2.69
N LYS A 92 3.22 22.02 3.80
CA LYS A 92 3.67 22.75 5.01
C LYS A 92 5.03 22.26 5.52
N TYR A 93 5.30 20.96 5.41
CA TYR A 93 6.54 20.36 5.90
C TYR A 93 7.58 20.07 4.81
N ASN A 94 7.28 20.34 3.54
CA ASN A 94 8.07 19.90 2.38
C ASN A 94 8.37 18.40 2.42
N ALA A 95 7.35 17.59 2.71
CA ALA A 95 7.45 16.14 2.80
C ALA A 95 6.98 15.52 1.47
N PRO A 96 7.89 15.18 0.53
CA PRO A 96 7.51 14.42 -0.66
C PRO A 96 6.93 13.06 -0.24
N SER A 97 6.09 12.49 -1.08
CA SER A 97 5.31 11.29 -0.75
C SER A 97 4.89 10.57 -2.02
N THR A 98 4.48 9.32 -1.88
CA THR A 98 4.00 8.49 -3.00
C THR A 98 2.52 8.20 -2.83
N PHE A 99 1.74 8.38 -3.89
CA PHE A 99 0.32 8.06 -3.94
C PHE A 99 0.13 6.86 -4.85
N PHE A 100 -0.37 5.75 -4.32
CA PHE A 100 -0.75 4.58 -5.09
C PHE A 100 -2.22 4.75 -5.50
N VAL A 101 -2.47 4.82 -6.81
CA VAL A 101 -3.77 5.28 -7.34
C VAL A 101 -4.35 4.23 -8.30
N PRO A 102 -5.57 3.73 -8.06
CA PRO A 102 -6.28 2.94 -9.06
C PRO A 102 -6.60 3.79 -10.29
N ALA A 103 -6.45 3.25 -11.50
CA ALA A 103 -6.68 4.04 -12.71
C ALA A 103 -8.12 4.60 -12.83
N VAL A 104 -9.12 3.89 -12.30
CA VAL A 104 -10.50 4.38 -12.20
C VAL A 104 -10.60 5.61 -11.30
N VAL A 105 -9.88 5.64 -10.17
CA VAL A 105 -9.80 6.84 -9.31
C VAL A 105 -9.21 8.01 -10.09
N ALA A 106 -8.10 7.78 -10.80
CA ALA A 106 -7.46 8.83 -11.59
C ALA A 106 -8.41 9.40 -12.67
N MET A 107 -9.24 8.55 -13.29
CA MET A 107 -10.24 8.99 -14.27
C MET A 107 -11.39 9.79 -13.64
N LEU A 108 -11.79 9.45 -12.40
CA LEU A 108 -12.83 10.17 -11.67
C LEU A 108 -12.34 11.54 -11.17
N HIS A 109 -11.08 11.59 -10.72
CA HIS A 109 -10.49 12.76 -10.06
C HIS A 109 -9.18 13.20 -10.77
N PRO A 110 -9.21 13.58 -12.06
CA PRO A 110 -8.00 13.88 -12.82
C PRO A 110 -7.26 15.12 -12.33
N GLU A 111 -7.97 16.14 -11.82
CA GLU A 111 -7.34 17.34 -11.27
C GLU A 111 -6.58 17.07 -9.96
N GLU A 112 -7.06 16.11 -9.16
CA GLU A 112 -6.35 15.64 -7.97
C GLU A 112 -4.99 15.05 -8.36
N GLN A 113 -4.96 14.18 -9.38
CA GLN A 113 -3.73 13.52 -9.82
C GLN A 113 -2.72 14.51 -10.41
N ARG A 114 -3.20 15.49 -11.17
CA ARG A 114 -2.33 16.58 -11.67
C ARG A 114 -1.78 17.43 -10.54
N ARG A 115 -2.57 17.70 -9.50
CA ARG A 115 -2.13 18.44 -8.32
C ARG A 115 -1.06 17.66 -7.56
N VAL A 116 -1.28 16.36 -7.32
CA VAL A 116 -0.30 15.46 -6.67
C VAL A 116 1.06 15.56 -7.36
N VAL A 117 1.10 15.39 -8.69
CA VAL A 117 2.36 15.50 -9.45
C VAL A 117 2.92 16.93 -9.44
N ALA A 118 2.08 17.96 -9.60
CA ALA A 118 2.52 19.35 -9.62
C ALA A 118 3.14 19.81 -8.29
N GLU A 119 2.76 19.20 -7.17
CA GLU A 119 3.34 19.44 -5.84
C GLU A 119 4.59 18.57 -5.56
N GLY A 120 5.02 17.76 -6.52
CA GLY A 120 6.27 16.99 -6.45
C GLY A 120 6.14 15.61 -5.82
N HIS A 121 4.91 15.08 -5.71
CA HIS A 121 4.65 13.73 -5.24
C HIS A 121 4.68 12.72 -6.38
N GLU A 122 4.98 11.46 -6.06
CA GLU A 122 4.96 10.36 -7.01
C GLU A 122 3.55 9.75 -7.12
N ILE A 123 3.20 9.28 -8.32
CA ILE A 123 2.03 8.40 -8.53
C ILE A 123 2.50 7.00 -8.92
N GLY A 124 2.18 6.02 -8.07
CA GLY A 124 2.39 4.59 -8.30
C GLY A 124 1.11 3.87 -8.76
N ILE A 125 1.28 2.70 -9.36
CA ILE A 125 0.14 1.87 -9.81
C ILE A 125 -0.54 1.24 -8.59
N HIS A 126 -1.87 1.31 -8.54
CA HIS A 126 -2.70 0.58 -7.57
C HIS A 126 -3.87 -0.14 -8.24
N SER A 127 -3.53 -0.90 -9.29
CA SER A 127 -4.43 -1.63 -10.19
C SER A 127 -5.40 -0.75 -11.00
N TRP A 128 -6.38 -1.39 -11.67
CA TRP A 128 -7.36 -0.69 -12.49
C TRP A 128 -8.50 -0.10 -11.63
N ILE A 129 -9.17 -0.93 -10.83
CA ILE A 129 -10.35 -0.57 -10.03
C ILE A 129 -10.26 -1.13 -8.60
N HIS A 130 -9.05 -1.38 -8.10
CA HIS A 130 -8.79 -1.95 -6.78
C HIS A 130 -9.27 -3.41 -6.65
N GLU A 131 -9.24 -4.18 -7.73
CA GLU A 131 -9.53 -5.62 -7.75
C GLU A 131 -8.53 -6.47 -6.95
N LEU A 132 -8.90 -7.72 -6.62
CA LEU A 132 -7.99 -8.69 -5.97
C LEU A 132 -7.16 -9.41 -7.04
N ASN A 133 -5.86 -9.15 -7.10
CA ASN A 133 -4.97 -9.74 -8.11
C ASN A 133 -4.97 -11.28 -8.07
N SER A 134 -4.95 -11.89 -6.88
CA SER A 134 -4.92 -13.36 -6.75
C SER A 134 -6.22 -14.04 -7.20
N ALA A 135 -7.30 -13.26 -7.39
CA ALA A 135 -8.57 -13.75 -7.91
C ALA A 135 -8.70 -13.60 -9.44
N LEU A 136 -7.73 -12.95 -10.10
CA LEU A 136 -7.75 -12.71 -11.54
C LEU A 136 -7.09 -13.86 -12.32
N PRO A 137 -7.60 -14.14 -13.53
CA PRO A 137 -6.82 -14.83 -14.54
C PRO A 137 -5.53 -14.04 -14.87
N PRO A 138 -4.40 -14.71 -15.14
CA PRO A 138 -3.10 -14.04 -15.37
C PRO A 138 -3.15 -13.00 -16.50
N GLU A 139 -3.85 -13.32 -17.59
CA GLU A 139 -4.01 -12.44 -18.74
C GLU A 139 -4.80 -11.18 -18.41
N ASN A 140 -5.76 -11.27 -17.48
CA ASN A 140 -6.55 -10.14 -17.04
C ASN A 140 -5.75 -9.25 -16.10
N GLU A 141 -4.99 -9.84 -15.16
CA GLU A 141 -4.11 -9.07 -14.29
C GLU A 141 -3.11 -8.25 -15.12
N ARG A 142 -2.49 -8.88 -16.12
CA ARG A 142 -1.56 -8.22 -17.04
C ARG A 142 -2.23 -7.08 -17.83
N ASP A 143 -3.40 -7.31 -18.44
CA ASP A 143 -4.12 -6.27 -19.18
C ASP A 143 -4.49 -5.09 -18.29
N LEU A 144 -5.02 -5.36 -17.09
CA LEU A 144 -5.47 -4.33 -16.16
C LEU A 144 -4.31 -3.47 -15.66
N GLN A 145 -3.17 -4.07 -15.30
CA GLN A 145 -1.98 -3.31 -14.86
C GLN A 145 -1.38 -2.46 -15.99
N MET A 146 -1.23 -3.02 -17.20
CA MET A 146 -0.74 -2.28 -18.37
C MET A 146 -1.63 -1.08 -18.68
N ARG A 147 -2.95 -1.31 -18.74
CA ARG A 147 -3.94 -0.24 -18.97
C ARG A 147 -3.96 0.79 -17.85
N ALA A 148 -3.75 0.36 -16.60
CA ALA A 148 -3.69 1.27 -15.46
C ALA A 148 -2.51 2.22 -15.60
N ALA A 149 -1.32 1.69 -15.89
CA ALA A 149 -0.11 2.49 -16.10
C ALA A 149 -0.28 3.51 -17.25
N ASP A 150 -0.85 3.09 -18.38
CA ASP A 150 -1.15 3.98 -19.51
C ASP A 150 -2.13 5.10 -19.13
N LYS A 151 -3.16 4.79 -18.34
CA LYS A 151 -4.13 5.80 -17.91
C LYS A 151 -3.56 6.77 -16.89
N LEU A 152 -2.77 6.28 -15.94
CA LEU A 152 -2.09 7.12 -14.97
C LEU A 152 -1.17 8.11 -15.70
N GLU A 153 -0.32 7.63 -16.61
CA GLU A 153 0.55 8.48 -17.42
C GLU A 153 -0.23 9.52 -18.23
N GLN A 154 -1.31 9.11 -18.91
CA GLN A 154 -2.13 10.02 -19.71
C GLN A 154 -2.72 11.16 -18.86
N ILE A 155 -3.10 10.88 -17.62
CA ILE A 155 -3.82 11.84 -16.75
C ILE A 155 -2.84 12.73 -15.97
N SER A 156 -1.79 12.13 -15.42
CA SER A 156 -0.84 12.79 -14.52
C SER A 156 0.36 13.39 -15.26
N GLY A 157 0.65 12.91 -16.48
CA GLY A 157 1.86 13.27 -17.24
C GLY A 157 3.13 12.54 -16.77
N GLN A 158 3.02 11.63 -15.78
CA GLN A 158 4.13 10.85 -15.24
C GLN A 158 3.84 9.36 -15.41
N ARG A 159 4.72 8.65 -16.11
CA ARG A 159 4.69 7.17 -16.16
C ARG A 159 5.02 6.62 -14.77
N PRO A 160 4.16 5.80 -14.16
CA PRO A 160 4.50 5.13 -12.92
C PRO A 160 5.73 4.22 -13.09
N VAL A 161 6.62 4.23 -12.10
CA VAL A 161 7.81 3.37 -12.07
C VAL A 161 7.74 2.27 -11.01
N GLY A 162 6.71 2.30 -10.16
CA GLY A 162 6.42 1.21 -9.23
C GLY A 162 4.94 0.96 -9.02
N ILE A 163 4.66 -0.11 -8.28
CA ILE A 163 3.33 -0.66 -8.05
C ILE A 163 3.18 -1.07 -6.58
N ARG A 164 1.95 -0.95 -6.09
CA ARG A 164 1.47 -1.62 -4.89
C ARG A 164 0.16 -2.29 -5.26
N THR A 165 0.02 -3.59 -5.04
CA THR A 165 -1.25 -4.25 -5.34
C THR A 165 -2.30 -3.90 -4.27
N PRO A 166 -3.57 -3.75 -4.65
CA PRO A 166 -4.66 -3.51 -3.72
C PRO A 166 -4.73 -4.57 -2.62
N SER A 167 -4.95 -4.14 -1.37
CA SER A 167 -4.95 -5.04 -0.21
C SER A 167 -3.64 -5.82 -0.04
N TRP A 168 -2.56 -5.37 -0.69
CA TRP A 168 -1.29 -6.06 -0.83
C TRP A 168 -1.45 -7.51 -1.32
N ASP A 169 -2.50 -7.74 -2.11
CA ASP A 169 -2.80 -9.04 -2.70
C ASP A 169 -1.83 -9.29 -3.86
N PHE A 170 -0.68 -9.89 -3.56
CA PHE A 170 0.34 -10.22 -4.53
C PHE A 170 0.10 -11.63 -5.10
N SER A 171 -0.14 -11.73 -6.40
CA SER A 171 -0.46 -12.99 -7.07
C SER A 171 0.81 -13.76 -7.49
N GLN A 172 0.63 -15.00 -7.96
CA GLN A 172 1.72 -15.79 -8.55
C GLN A 172 2.27 -15.20 -9.87
N HIS A 173 1.59 -14.22 -10.44
CA HIS A 173 1.90 -13.62 -11.74
C HIS A 173 2.37 -12.17 -11.63
N THR A 174 2.06 -11.48 -10.51
CA THR A 174 2.37 -10.06 -10.30
C THR A 174 3.83 -9.73 -10.61
N LEU A 175 4.80 -10.47 -10.05
CA LEU A 175 6.23 -10.19 -10.29
C LEU A 175 6.60 -10.24 -11.78
N SER A 176 6.11 -11.26 -12.50
CA SER A 176 6.42 -11.43 -13.92
C SER A 176 5.86 -10.28 -14.76
N ILE A 177 4.68 -9.78 -14.39
CA ILE A 177 4.04 -8.62 -15.01
C ILE A 177 4.81 -7.34 -14.67
N THR A 178 5.17 -7.14 -13.40
CA THR A 178 5.99 -6.01 -12.91
C THR A 178 7.30 -5.90 -13.71
N ARG A 179 7.98 -7.03 -13.93
CA ARG A 179 9.21 -7.09 -14.76
C ARG A 179 8.95 -6.77 -16.23
N GLU A 180 7.88 -7.32 -16.79
CA GLU A 180 7.50 -7.06 -18.19
C GLU A 180 7.21 -5.57 -18.44
N MET A 181 6.58 -4.90 -17.47
CA MET A 181 6.30 -3.47 -17.50
C MET A 181 7.55 -2.60 -17.32
N GLY A 182 8.67 -3.18 -16.86
CA GLY A 182 9.90 -2.44 -16.57
C GLY A 182 9.80 -1.58 -15.31
N LEU A 183 8.92 -1.93 -14.36
CA LEU A 183 8.82 -1.25 -13.07
C LEU A 183 10.07 -1.57 -12.23
N ILE A 184 10.53 -0.58 -11.47
CA ILE A 184 11.77 -0.67 -10.69
C ILE A 184 11.51 -1.15 -9.26
N TYR A 185 10.29 -0.98 -8.74
CA TYR A 185 9.93 -1.43 -7.40
C TYR A 185 8.49 -1.92 -7.30
N ASP A 186 8.27 -2.79 -6.32
CA ASP A 186 6.97 -3.21 -5.78
C ASP A 186 6.91 -2.85 -4.28
N SER A 187 5.71 -2.70 -3.73
CA SER A 187 5.49 -2.39 -2.31
C SER A 187 4.25 -3.11 -1.79
N SER A 188 4.21 -4.43 -1.96
CA SER A 188 3.07 -5.30 -1.63
C SER A 188 3.47 -6.56 -0.84
N LEU A 189 4.75 -6.76 -0.57
CA LEU A 189 5.28 -7.89 0.20
C LEU A 189 5.85 -7.41 1.55
N MET A 190 6.03 -8.34 2.48
CA MET A 190 6.29 -8.06 3.90
C MET A 190 7.45 -8.89 4.47
N ALA A 191 8.38 -9.32 3.63
CA ALA A 191 9.36 -10.32 4.03
C ALA A 191 10.56 -9.76 4.82
N ASP A 192 10.65 -8.43 4.96
CA ASP A 192 11.74 -7.72 5.63
C ASP A 192 11.24 -6.33 6.10
N ASP A 193 12.01 -5.63 6.94
CA ASP A 193 11.74 -4.25 7.35
C ASP A 193 12.35 -3.23 6.38
N ASP A 194 13.44 -3.63 5.72
CA ASP A 194 14.23 -2.83 4.80
C ASP A 194 14.06 -3.27 3.33
N PRO A 195 14.43 -2.43 2.35
CA PRO A 195 14.35 -2.81 0.94
C PRO A 195 15.14 -4.09 0.64
N TYR A 196 14.58 -4.97 -0.19
CA TYR A 196 15.22 -6.20 -0.62
C TYR A 196 14.94 -6.51 -2.09
N GLU A 197 15.72 -7.40 -2.68
CA GLU A 197 15.48 -7.84 -4.06
C GLU A 197 14.51 -9.02 -4.08
N ILE A 198 13.44 -8.96 -4.88
CA ILE A 198 12.48 -10.07 -4.99
C ILE A 198 13.10 -11.18 -5.85
N LEU A 199 12.97 -12.43 -5.41
CA LEU A 199 13.35 -13.61 -6.19
C LEU A 199 12.13 -14.26 -6.84
N GLU A 200 12.28 -14.73 -8.07
CA GLU A 200 11.33 -15.61 -8.75
C GLU A 200 11.98 -16.97 -9.01
N ASN A 201 11.45 -18.05 -8.45
CA ASN A 201 12.04 -19.40 -8.55
C ASN A 201 13.54 -19.44 -8.17
N GLY A 202 13.94 -18.65 -7.17
CA GLY A 202 15.33 -18.52 -6.72
C GLY A 202 16.22 -17.60 -7.57
N GLU A 203 15.72 -17.04 -8.67
CA GLU A 203 16.45 -16.09 -9.50
C GLU A 203 16.12 -14.64 -9.14
N ALA A 204 17.14 -13.78 -9.12
CA ALA A 204 16.97 -12.36 -8.83
C ALA A 204 16.14 -11.66 -9.93
N SER A 205 15.05 -11.01 -9.54
CA SER A 205 14.12 -10.40 -10.50
C SER A 205 14.60 -9.05 -11.05
N GLY A 206 15.49 -8.36 -10.32
CA GLY A 206 15.85 -6.97 -10.55
C GLY A 206 14.84 -5.94 -10.02
N VAL A 207 13.75 -6.39 -9.40
CA VAL A 207 12.73 -5.53 -8.78
C VAL A 207 13.04 -5.38 -7.29
N VAL A 208 13.02 -4.13 -6.82
CA VAL A 208 13.15 -3.80 -5.40
C VAL A 208 11.80 -3.95 -4.72
N GLU A 209 11.72 -4.69 -3.62
CA GLU A 209 10.59 -4.58 -2.71
C GLU A 209 10.84 -3.43 -1.73
N LEU A 210 9.85 -2.56 -1.57
CA LEU A 210 9.74 -1.64 -0.44
C LEU A 210 8.68 -2.20 0.53
N PRO A 211 9.08 -2.91 1.59
CA PRO A 211 8.16 -3.77 2.30
C PRO A 211 7.09 -3.01 3.07
N VAL A 212 5.85 -3.45 2.88
CA VAL A 212 4.68 -3.00 3.65
C VAL A 212 4.50 -3.87 4.89
N GLU A 213 3.69 -3.42 5.84
CA GLU A 213 3.28 -4.22 7.00
C GLU A 213 1.96 -3.66 7.55
N TRP A 214 1.01 -4.52 7.93
CA TRP A 214 -0.32 -4.12 8.41
C TRP A 214 -0.27 -3.28 9.68
N ILE A 215 0.79 -3.42 10.47
CA ILE A 215 1.04 -2.60 11.67
C ILE A 215 1.31 -1.13 11.28
N ARG A 216 1.90 -0.89 10.10
CA ARG A 216 2.21 0.43 9.53
C ARG A 216 1.18 0.87 8.47
N ASP A 217 -0.05 0.38 8.60
CA ASP A 217 -1.21 0.76 7.78
C ASP A 217 -2.33 1.28 8.68
N ASP A 218 -2.99 2.37 8.27
CA ASP A 218 -4.09 2.96 9.00
C ASP A 218 -5.45 2.24 8.83
N ALA A 219 -5.62 1.45 7.77
CA ALA A 219 -6.87 0.75 7.46
C ALA A 219 -7.26 -0.28 8.52
N PRO A 220 -6.38 -1.18 9.01
CA PRO A 220 -6.72 -2.14 10.07
C PRO A 220 -7.28 -1.49 11.34
N TYR A 221 -6.87 -0.26 11.65
CA TYR A 221 -7.30 0.45 12.84
C TYR A 221 -8.64 1.17 12.69
N TRP A 222 -9.10 1.46 11.47
CA TRP A 222 -10.23 2.38 11.26
C TRP A 222 -11.25 1.96 10.19
N ALA A 223 -10.99 0.92 9.41
CA ALA A 223 -11.90 0.39 8.39
C ALA A 223 -13.12 -0.30 9.02
N MET A 224 -14.12 0.48 9.42
CA MET A 224 -15.40 -0.04 9.91
C MET A 224 -16.31 -0.40 8.74
N ASP A 225 -16.80 -1.64 8.69
CA ASP A 225 -17.83 -2.04 7.72
C ASP A 225 -19.15 -2.36 8.42
N ARG A 226 -20.10 -1.43 8.33
CA ARG A 226 -21.44 -1.48 8.95
C ARG A 226 -22.17 -2.82 8.77
N PHE A 227 -21.92 -3.57 7.69
CA PHE A 227 -22.64 -4.80 7.39
C PHE A 227 -21.90 -6.09 7.75
N SER A 228 -20.69 -5.99 8.29
CA SER A 228 -19.91 -7.12 8.83
C SER A 228 -19.60 -6.94 10.33
N GLY A 229 -18.86 -7.90 10.90
CA GLY A 229 -18.36 -7.83 12.27
C GLY A 229 -17.16 -6.89 12.46
N LEU A 230 -16.62 -6.32 11.38
CA LEU A 230 -15.42 -5.47 11.44
C LEU A 230 -15.74 -4.12 12.10
N ARG A 231 -15.32 -3.96 13.36
CA ARG A 231 -15.59 -2.79 14.21
C ARG A 231 -14.33 -2.36 14.97
N PRO A 232 -13.37 -1.70 14.31
CA PRO A 232 -12.19 -1.20 14.99
C PRO A 232 -12.56 -0.16 16.07
N TYR A 233 -11.88 -0.21 17.21
CA TYR A 233 -12.12 0.66 18.37
C TYR A 233 -10.85 1.35 18.88
N THR A 234 -9.74 1.24 18.14
CA THR A 234 -8.46 1.83 18.52
C THR A 234 -8.55 3.36 18.45
N PRO A 235 -8.27 4.08 19.56
CA PRO A 235 -8.30 5.53 19.54
C PRO A 235 -7.14 6.09 18.69
N PRO A 236 -7.30 7.28 18.08
CA PRO A 236 -6.25 7.93 17.29
C PRO A 236 -4.88 7.98 17.99
N SER A 237 -4.85 8.28 19.30
CA SER A 237 -3.61 8.32 20.08
C SER A 237 -2.88 6.98 20.18
N GLY A 238 -3.62 5.87 20.19
CA GLY A 238 -3.01 4.53 20.21
C GLY A 238 -2.38 4.16 18.88
N VAL A 239 -2.99 4.60 17.77
CA VAL A 239 -2.39 4.41 16.43
C VAL A 239 -1.14 5.28 16.28
N LEU A 240 -1.17 6.53 16.78
CA LEU A 240 0.02 7.39 16.82
C LEU A 240 1.17 6.73 17.60
N GLU A 241 0.89 6.14 18.76
CA GLU A 241 1.91 5.43 19.54
C GLU A 241 2.52 4.28 18.74
N VAL A 242 1.71 3.45 18.07
CA VAL A 242 2.22 2.39 17.20
C VAL A 242 3.15 2.95 16.13
N PHE A 243 2.70 3.96 15.37
CA PHE A 243 3.50 4.53 14.28
C PHE A 243 4.79 5.18 14.78
N MET A 244 4.78 5.84 15.95
CA MET A 244 6.00 6.38 16.56
C MET A 244 6.98 5.26 16.96
N ARG A 245 6.49 4.15 17.52
CA ARG A 245 7.34 3.02 17.92
C ARG A 245 7.96 2.29 16.73
N GLU A 246 7.20 2.15 15.65
CA GLU A 246 7.70 1.59 14.40
C GLU A 246 8.80 2.49 13.79
N PHE A 247 8.61 3.81 13.83
CA PHE A 247 9.66 4.75 13.45
C PHE A 247 10.90 4.66 14.36
N ASP A 248 10.72 4.58 15.68
CA ASP A 248 11.82 4.46 16.64
C ASP A 248 12.68 3.22 16.36
N GLY A 249 12.04 2.10 16.00
CA GLY A 249 12.71 0.86 15.60
C GLY A 249 13.54 1.07 14.34
N ALA A 250 12.91 1.54 13.25
CA ALA A 250 13.60 1.84 12.00
C ALA A 250 14.76 2.83 12.20
N TYR A 251 14.58 3.85 13.05
CA TYR A 251 15.62 4.83 13.36
C TYR A 251 16.81 4.23 14.13
N GLN A 252 16.56 3.30 15.06
CA GLN A 252 17.62 2.60 15.82
C GLN A 252 18.40 1.60 14.96
N GLU A 253 17.79 1.08 13.91
CA GLU A 253 18.36 0.06 13.02
C GLU A 253 18.97 0.64 11.74
N ASP A 254 19.08 1.97 11.68
CA ASP A 254 19.51 2.72 10.51
C ASP A 254 18.71 2.33 9.22
N GLY A 255 17.41 2.04 9.38
CA GLY A 255 16.57 1.39 8.38
C GLY A 255 15.56 2.30 7.68
N LEU A 256 14.58 1.66 7.06
CA LEU A 256 13.44 2.29 6.39
C LEU A 256 12.19 2.29 7.28
N PHE A 257 11.59 3.46 7.47
CA PHE A 257 10.22 3.59 7.98
C PHE A 257 9.27 3.88 6.82
N LEU A 258 8.54 2.86 6.37
CA LEU A 258 7.50 2.98 5.34
C LEU A 258 6.12 2.96 5.99
N LEU A 259 5.34 4.02 5.78
CA LEU A 259 3.99 4.17 6.31
C LEU A 259 2.96 4.21 5.19
N THR A 260 1.90 3.41 5.31
CA THR A 260 0.76 3.39 4.40
C THR A 260 -0.45 4.01 5.07
N MET A 261 -1.10 4.95 4.38
CA MET A 261 -2.28 5.63 4.89
C MET A 261 -3.33 5.78 3.79
N HIS A 262 -4.57 6.04 4.16
CA HIS A 262 -5.63 6.23 3.17
C HIS A 262 -6.29 7.61 3.34
N PRO A 263 -6.51 8.40 2.28
CA PRO A 263 -7.13 9.72 2.39
C PRO A 263 -8.49 9.72 3.10
N HIS A 264 -9.27 8.65 2.91
CA HIS A 264 -10.58 8.46 3.54
C HIS A 264 -10.49 7.93 4.99
N PHE A 265 -9.30 7.62 5.50
CA PHE A 265 -9.04 7.27 6.89
C PHE A 265 -8.24 8.34 7.64
N ILE A 266 -6.95 8.54 7.33
CA ILE A 266 -6.09 9.54 8.00
C ILE A 266 -6.60 10.98 7.81
N GLY A 267 -7.28 11.28 6.70
CA GLY A 267 -7.74 12.63 6.36
C GLY A 267 -8.82 13.22 7.29
N HIS A 268 -9.41 12.41 8.19
CA HIS A 268 -10.41 12.88 9.14
C HIS A 268 -9.81 13.81 10.21
N ARG A 269 -10.62 14.74 10.73
CA ARG A 269 -10.18 15.79 11.67
C ARG A 269 -9.43 15.27 12.91
N SER A 270 -9.87 14.14 13.47
CA SER A 270 -9.25 13.53 14.65
C SER A 270 -7.99 12.72 14.34
N ARG A 271 -7.71 12.46 13.05
CA ARG A 271 -6.66 11.53 12.60
C ARG A 271 -5.57 12.25 11.80
N ILE A 272 -5.88 13.34 11.11
CA ILE A 272 -4.88 14.13 10.38
C ILE A 272 -3.81 14.71 11.31
N GLN A 273 -4.15 14.92 12.57
CA GLN A 273 -3.21 15.33 13.62
C GLN A 273 -2.11 14.28 13.84
N ILE A 274 -2.41 12.99 13.66
CA ILE A 274 -1.42 11.90 13.77
C ILE A 274 -0.31 12.12 12.73
N LEU A 275 -0.67 12.40 11.48
CA LEU A 275 0.30 12.65 10.41
C LEU A 275 1.16 13.88 10.73
N GLU A 276 0.54 14.96 11.23
CA GLU A 276 1.28 16.17 11.59
C GLU A 276 2.24 15.92 12.76
N GLU A 277 1.79 15.25 13.81
CA GLU A 277 2.59 14.91 14.98
C GLU A 277 3.73 13.95 14.62
N LEU A 278 3.50 12.96 13.76
CA LEU A 278 4.56 12.08 13.25
C LEU A 278 5.61 12.83 12.46
N ILE A 279 5.22 13.69 11.51
CA ILE A 279 6.18 14.48 10.74
C ILE A 279 7.03 15.36 11.68
N GLN A 280 6.41 16.00 12.66
CA GLN A 280 7.13 16.80 13.65
C GLN A 280 8.10 15.94 14.48
N TYR A 281 7.65 14.76 14.90
CA TYR A 281 8.44 13.82 15.69
C TYR A 281 9.67 13.33 14.93
N MET A 282 9.48 12.82 13.71
CA MET A 282 10.56 12.34 12.86
C MET A 282 11.57 13.45 12.57
N ARG A 283 11.11 14.67 12.27
CA ARG A 283 11.99 15.83 12.04
C ARG A 283 12.75 16.32 13.27
N SER A 284 12.36 15.91 14.47
CA SER A 284 13.10 16.20 15.70
C SER A 284 14.33 15.30 15.88
N HIS A 285 14.45 14.24 15.06
CA HIS A 285 15.60 13.35 15.04
C HIS A 285 16.61 13.79 13.97
N ALA A 286 17.90 13.67 14.28
CA ALA A 286 18.98 13.98 13.36
C ALA A 286 19.18 12.83 12.37
N GLY A 287 19.60 13.11 11.13
CA GLY A 287 19.93 12.05 10.17
C GLY A 287 18.71 11.27 9.64
N VAL A 288 17.52 11.88 9.64
CA VAL A 288 16.35 11.36 8.92
C VAL A 288 16.31 11.96 7.52
N TRP A 289 16.20 11.11 6.50
CA TRP A 289 15.98 11.49 5.10
C TRP A 289 14.49 11.44 4.74
#